data_AF-A0A7K9DJG0-F1
#
_entry.id   AF-A0A7K9DJG0-F1
#
_cell.length_a   1.000
_cell.length_b   1.000
_cell.length_c   1.000
_cell.angle_alpha   90.00
_cell.angle_beta   90.00
_cell.angle_gamma   90.00
#
_symmetry.space_group_name_H-M   'P 1'
#
loop_
_entity.id
_entity.type
_entity.pdbx_description
1 polymer ?
#
loop_
_entity_poly.entity_id
_entity_poly.type
_entity_poly.pdbx_seq_one_letter_code
_entity_poly.pdbx_strand_id
1 'polypeptide(L)'
;VRRLLELHVLKLVAIYTVWVALQEVSLMNFLLVLLWAFAMPYCRFRHMASCLSTIWTCIIIVCKMLYQLKIVNPSEYSSNCTQPQLNSTNLSPEELGNSTLYRGPVDPANWFGIRKGYPNLGYIQVGARTPLGDHVGAVCHGSECPLHPQNHLLVLLLLVFEAVVYRRQQYYRKQHQLVAPVTETIFEDISREHLDQSLGSCAKYFLNYFYYKF
;
A
#
# COMPACT_ATOMS: atom_id res chain seq x y z
N VAL A 1 23.57 -0.20 -12.49
CA VAL A 1 22.57 -0.55 -11.43
C VAL A 1 22.17 0.65 -10.57
N ARG A 2 23.10 1.36 -9.90
CA ARG A 2 22.77 2.48 -8.99
C ARG A 2 21.94 3.61 -9.64
N ARG A 3 22.25 3.96 -10.89
CA ARG A 3 21.52 4.96 -11.69
C ARG A 3 20.11 4.51 -12.08
N LEU A 4 19.97 3.25 -12.48
CA LEU A 4 18.67 2.63 -12.79
C LEU A 4 17.78 2.63 -11.54
N LEU A 5 18.33 2.27 -10.39
CA LEU A 5 17.58 2.26 -9.13
C LEU A 5 17.08 3.67 -8.75
N GLU A 6 17.91 4.70 -8.92
CA GLU A 6 17.52 6.09 -8.66
C GLU A 6 16.32 6.57 -9.50
N LEU A 7 16.28 6.19 -10.77
CA LEU A 7 15.22 6.59 -11.69
C LEU A 7 13.94 5.75 -11.50
N HIS A 8 14.08 4.46 -11.24
CA HIS A 8 12.95 3.53 -11.17
C HIS A 8 12.36 3.33 -9.78
N VAL A 9 13.08 3.67 -8.70
CA VAL A 9 12.57 3.46 -7.33
C VAL A 9 11.26 4.21 -7.08
N LEU A 10 11.11 5.44 -7.59
CA LEU A 10 9.88 6.22 -7.46
C LEU A 10 8.67 5.52 -8.11
N LYS A 11 8.87 4.97 -9.31
CA LYS A 11 7.82 4.24 -10.05
C LYS A 11 7.44 2.96 -9.32
N LEU A 12 8.43 2.22 -8.79
CA LEU A 12 8.19 1.01 -8.01
C LEU A 12 7.40 1.29 -6.74
N VAL A 13 7.75 2.35 -6.00
CA VAL A 13 7.00 2.76 -4.80
C VAL A 13 5.56 3.14 -5.15
N ALA A 14 5.35 3.93 -6.21
CA ALA A 14 4.01 4.31 -6.65
C ALA A 14 3.15 3.11 -7.10
N ILE A 15 3.72 2.19 -7.88
CA ILE A 15 3.01 0.96 -8.30
C ILE A 15 2.64 0.10 -7.10
N TYR A 16 3.57 -0.05 -6.16
CA TYR A 16 3.34 -0.84 -4.95
C TYR A 16 2.28 -0.22 -4.03
N THR A 17 2.27 1.10 -3.87
CA THR A 17 1.25 1.79 -3.05
C THR A 17 -0.14 1.62 -3.66
N VAL A 18 -0.27 1.69 -4.99
CA VAL A 18 -1.53 1.39 -5.69
C VAL A 18 -1.92 -0.07 -5.51
N TRP A 19 -0.99 -1.02 -5.66
CA TRP A 19 -1.26 -2.45 -5.45
C TRP A 19 -1.80 -2.72 -4.03
N VAL A 20 -1.19 -2.15 -3.00
CA VAL A 20 -1.64 -2.29 -1.60
C VAL A 20 -3.03 -1.68 -1.40
N ALA A 21 -3.33 -0.54 -2.02
CA ALA A 21 -4.65 0.09 -1.95
C ALA A 21 -5.75 -0.73 -2.66
N LEU A 22 -5.40 -1.52 -3.68
CA LEU A 22 -6.33 -2.43 -4.34
C LEU A 22 -6.60 -3.69 -3.52
N GLN A 23 -5.60 -4.19 -2.79
CA GLN A 23 -5.76 -5.34 -1.89
C GLN A 23 -6.60 -5.01 -0.65
N GLU A 24 -6.35 -3.85 -0.03
CA GLU A 24 -7.13 -3.35 1.10
C GLU A 24 -7.75 -1.99 0.75
N VAL A 25 -8.97 -2.01 0.21
CA VAL A 25 -9.71 -0.76 -0.09
C VAL A 25 -10.10 -0.09 1.23
N SER A 26 -9.54 1.08 1.50
CA SER A 26 -9.84 1.88 2.70
C SER A 26 -9.56 3.36 2.49
N LEU A 27 -10.26 4.20 3.27
CA LEU A 27 -10.05 5.65 3.25
C LEU A 27 -8.60 6.03 3.58
N MET A 28 -7.97 5.34 4.53
CA MET A 28 -6.59 5.61 4.94
C MET A 28 -5.59 5.31 3.82
N ASN A 29 -5.81 4.25 3.03
CA ASN A 29 -4.97 3.90 1.89
C ASN A 29 -5.23 4.82 0.68
N PHE A 30 -6.45 5.31 0.49
CA PHE A 30 -6.77 6.28 -0.57
C PHE A 30 -5.91 7.54 -0.49
N LEU A 31 -5.64 8.04 0.73
CA LEU A 31 -4.77 9.20 0.94
C LEU A 31 -3.32 8.95 0.49
N LEU A 32 -2.81 7.72 0.64
CA LEU A 32 -1.50 7.34 0.10
C LEU A 32 -1.51 7.37 -1.44
N VAL A 33 -2.55 6.82 -2.07
CA VAL A 33 -2.69 6.83 -3.53
C VAL A 33 -2.75 8.26 -4.06
N LEU A 34 -3.51 9.14 -3.39
CA LEU A 34 -3.62 10.55 -3.75
C LEU A 34 -2.25 11.24 -3.72
N LEU A 35 -1.48 11.06 -2.64
CA LEU A 35 -0.14 11.63 -2.49
C LEU A 35 0.78 11.19 -3.64
N TRP A 36 0.79 9.90 -3.98
CA TRP A 36 1.65 9.36 -5.05
C TRP A 36 1.15 9.72 -6.45
N ALA A 37 -0.15 9.84 -6.66
CA ALA A 37 -0.74 10.32 -7.91
C ALA A 37 -0.31 11.76 -8.24
N PHE A 38 -0.18 12.63 -7.23
CA PHE A 38 0.36 13.98 -7.42
C PHE A 38 1.90 14.01 -7.49
N ALA A 39 2.61 13.13 -6.78
CA ALA A 39 4.07 13.10 -6.79
C ALA A 39 4.67 12.68 -8.15
N MET A 40 3.96 11.83 -8.92
CA MET A 40 4.40 11.36 -10.23
C MET A 40 4.54 12.47 -11.28
N PRO A 41 3.51 13.31 -11.54
CA PRO A 41 3.57 14.42 -12.50
C PRO A 41 4.39 15.61 -11.96
N TYR A 42 4.36 15.90 -10.65
CA TYR A 42 5.02 17.07 -10.11
C TYR A 42 6.33 16.74 -9.39
N CYS A 43 7.46 16.83 -10.12
CA CYS A 43 8.79 16.48 -9.62
C CYS A 43 9.20 17.22 -8.33
N ARG A 44 8.74 18.46 -8.14
CA ARG A 44 9.05 19.28 -6.96
C ARG A 44 8.44 18.72 -5.67
N PHE A 45 7.30 18.04 -5.77
CA PHE A 45 6.58 17.50 -4.62
C PHE A 45 7.04 16.10 -4.23
N ARG A 46 7.88 15.43 -5.03
CA ARG A 46 8.34 14.05 -4.77
C ARG A 46 8.94 13.88 -3.37
N HIS A 47 9.82 14.79 -2.97
CA HIS A 47 10.44 14.72 -1.64
C HIS A 47 9.40 14.94 -0.52
N MET A 48 8.51 15.92 -0.68
CA MET A 48 7.44 16.18 0.28
C MET A 48 6.49 15.00 0.40
N ALA A 49 6.11 14.39 -0.72
CA ALA A 49 5.22 13.23 -0.77
C ALA A 49 5.84 12.01 -0.07
N SER A 50 7.13 11.74 -0.27
CA SER A 50 7.84 10.67 0.47
C SER A 50 7.79 10.90 1.98
N CYS A 51 8.13 12.11 2.44
CA CYS A 51 8.05 12.46 3.87
C CYS A 51 6.62 12.38 4.44
N LEU A 52 5.61 12.88 3.72
CA LEU A 52 4.22 12.81 4.16
C LEU A 52 3.72 11.36 4.20
N SER A 53 4.08 10.56 3.19
CA SER A 53 3.67 9.15 3.11
C SER A 53 4.31 8.29 4.20
N THR A 54 5.55 8.57 4.63
CA THR A 54 6.19 7.86 5.74
C THR A 54 5.48 8.17 7.06
N ILE A 55 5.24 9.44 7.38
CA ILE A 55 4.48 9.85 8.57
C ILE A 55 3.08 9.21 8.57
N TRP A 56 2.39 9.29 7.43
CA TRP A 56 1.05 8.73 7.29
C TRP A 56 1.02 7.21 7.45
N THR A 57 1.99 6.49 6.86
CA THR A 57 2.11 5.04 7.01
C THR A 57 2.38 4.66 8.45
N CYS A 58 3.23 5.42 9.17
CA CYS A 58 3.45 5.21 10.61
C CYS A 58 2.16 5.38 11.41
N ILE A 59 1.35 6.40 11.11
CA ILE A 59 0.04 6.60 11.75
C ILE A 59 -0.86 5.38 11.50
N ILE A 60 -0.96 4.90 10.25
CA ILE A 60 -1.77 3.71 9.92
C ILE A 60 -1.32 2.50 10.73
N ILE A 61 -0.01 2.24 10.79
CA ILE A 61 0.55 1.11 11.54
C ILE A 61 0.20 1.22 13.03
N VAL A 62 0.40 2.39 13.64
CA VAL A 62 0.07 2.62 15.06
C VAL A 62 -1.42 2.43 15.30
N CYS A 63 -2.29 3.00 14.47
CA CYS A 63 -3.74 2.84 14.58
C CYS A 63 -4.14 1.36 14.48
N LYS A 64 -3.60 0.61 13.51
CA LYS A 64 -3.86 -0.83 13.36
C LYS A 64 -3.37 -1.61 14.57
N MET A 65 -2.20 -1.29 15.12
CA MET A 65 -1.65 -1.97 16.30
C MET A 65 -2.47 -1.69 17.56
N LEU A 66 -2.88 -0.44 17.79
CA LEU A 66 -3.71 -0.07 18.94
C LEU A 66 -5.09 -0.74 18.89
N TYR A 67 -5.69 -0.86 17.70
CA TYR A 67 -7.00 -1.49 17.54
C TYR A 67 -6.98 -3.02 17.82
N GLN A 68 -5.81 -3.67 17.73
CA GLN A 68 -5.69 -5.08 18.12
C GLN A 68 -5.73 -5.30 19.64
N LEU A 69 -5.64 -4.25 20.45
CA LEU A 69 -5.67 -4.39 21.92
C LEU A 69 -7.03 -4.94 22.39
N LYS A 70 -7.00 -5.76 23.44
CA LYS A 70 -8.20 -6.41 24.00
C LYS A 70 -9.23 -5.42 24.55
N ILE A 71 -8.83 -4.18 24.84
CA ILE A 71 -9.71 -3.12 25.33
C ILE A 71 -10.72 -2.64 24.29
N VAL A 72 -10.41 -2.78 23.00
CA VAL A 72 -11.29 -2.32 21.91
C VAL A 72 -12.20 -3.48 21.48
N ASN A 73 -13.48 -3.43 21.84
CA ASN A 73 -14.46 -4.46 21.49
C ASN A 73 -15.39 -3.99 20.36
N PRO A 74 -15.30 -4.57 19.14
CA PRO A 74 -16.11 -4.13 18.00
C PRO A 74 -17.61 -4.28 18.23
N SER A 75 -18.03 -5.26 19.04
CA SER A 75 -19.44 -5.54 19.33
C SER A 75 -20.16 -4.42 20.07
N GLU A 76 -19.43 -3.56 20.79
CA GLU A 76 -20.00 -2.43 21.51
C GLU A 76 -20.31 -1.24 20.58
N TYR A 77 -19.58 -1.12 19.47
CA TYR A 77 -19.69 -0.01 18.52
C TYR A 77 -20.35 -0.41 17.19
N SER A 78 -20.48 -1.71 16.93
CA SER A 78 -21.12 -2.20 15.72
C SER A 78 -22.60 -1.83 15.71
N SER A 79 -23.05 -1.22 14.62
CA SER A 79 -24.43 -0.77 14.47
C SER A 79 -25.21 -1.77 13.62
N ASN A 80 -26.39 -2.17 14.08
CA ASN A 80 -27.28 -3.01 13.29
C ASN A 80 -28.15 -2.12 12.40
N CYS A 81 -28.14 -2.36 11.09
CA CYS A 81 -28.94 -1.60 10.13
C CYS A 81 -30.32 -2.25 9.98
N THR A 82 -31.39 -1.49 10.25
CA THR A 82 -32.76 -1.97 10.09
C THR A 82 -33.10 -2.15 8.62
N GLN A 83 -33.63 -3.33 8.25
CA GLN A 83 -34.01 -3.64 6.88
C GLN A 83 -35.16 -2.72 6.41
N PRO A 84 -35.07 -2.11 5.21
CA PRO A 84 -36.13 -1.26 4.66
C PRO A 84 -37.36 -2.08 4.27
N GLN A 85 -38.51 -1.42 4.21
CA GLN A 85 -39.75 -2.01 3.70
C GLN A 85 -39.64 -2.26 2.18
N LEU A 86 -40.18 -3.40 1.73
CA LEU A 86 -40.13 -3.87 0.33
C LEU A 86 -40.65 -2.85 -0.69
N ASN A 87 -41.59 -2.00 -0.28
CA ASN A 87 -42.22 -0.98 -1.14
C ASN A 87 -41.31 0.22 -1.42
N SER A 88 -40.17 0.34 -0.73
CA SER A 88 -39.30 1.52 -0.76
C SER A 88 -38.02 1.32 -1.57
N THR A 89 -37.71 0.08 -1.99
CA THR A 89 -36.46 -0.28 -2.66
C THR A 89 -36.70 -1.23 -3.82
N ASN A 90 -36.03 -1.00 -4.96
CA ASN A 90 -36.09 -1.86 -6.15
C ASN A 90 -35.29 -3.19 -6.03
N LEU A 91 -34.91 -3.59 -4.81
CA LEU A 91 -34.06 -4.77 -4.56
C LEU A 91 -34.91 -5.94 -4.08
N SER A 92 -34.58 -7.15 -4.53
CA SER A 92 -35.22 -8.36 -4.01
C SER A 92 -34.81 -8.62 -2.56
N PRO A 93 -35.67 -9.26 -1.74
CA PRO A 93 -35.35 -9.57 -0.34
C PRO A 93 -34.12 -10.48 -0.19
N GLU A 94 -33.83 -11.33 -1.18
CA GLU A 94 -32.64 -12.20 -1.21
C GLU A 94 -31.35 -11.42 -1.49
N GLU A 95 -31.38 -10.45 -2.42
CA GLU A 95 -30.25 -9.54 -2.67
C GLU A 95 -29.98 -8.63 -1.47
N LEU A 96 -31.06 -8.20 -0.80
CA LEU A 96 -30.99 -7.38 0.39
C LEU A 96 -30.33 -8.15 1.55
N GLY A 97 -30.71 -9.40 1.78
CA GLY A 97 -30.09 -10.27 2.79
C GLY A 97 -28.62 -10.63 2.49
N ASN A 98 -28.23 -10.66 1.22
CA ASN A 98 -26.84 -10.87 0.79
C ASN A 98 -25.98 -9.59 0.81
N SER A 99 -26.59 -8.43 0.99
CA SER A 99 -25.89 -7.13 0.99
C SER A 99 -25.04 -6.94 2.25
N THR A 100 -23.91 -6.24 2.10
CA THR A 100 -22.96 -5.96 3.19
C THR A 100 -23.59 -5.24 4.38
N LEU A 101 -24.67 -4.47 4.15
CA LEU A 101 -25.34 -3.67 5.17
C LEU A 101 -26.32 -4.46 6.05
N TYR A 102 -26.97 -5.48 5.48
CA TYR A 102 -28.09 -6.19 6.14
C TYR A 102 -27.77 -7.65 6.49
N ARG A 103 -26.61 -8.15 6.08
CA ARG A 103 -26.13 -9.50 6.45
C ARG A 103 -25.74 -9.63 7.92
N GLY A 104 -25.37 -8.53 8.58
CA GLY A 104 -24.91 -8.53 9.97
C GLY A 104 -24.58 -7.12 10.46
N PRO A 105 -24.18 -7.00 11.75
CA PRO A 105 -23.85 -5.70 12.34
C PRO A 105 -22.63 -5.08 11.64
N VAL A 106 -22.76 -3.82 11.25
CA VAL A 106 -21.73 -3.08 10.50
C VAL A 106 -20.82 -2.34 11.47
N ASP A 107 -19.52 -2.57 11.35
CA ASP A 107 -18.50 -1.81 12.06
C ASP A 107 -18.08 -0.56 11.24
N PRO A 108 -18.31 0.66 11.74
CA PRO A 108 -17.87 1.88 11.06
C PRO A 108 -16.35 1.95 10.83
N ALA A 109 -15.56 1.32 11.71
CA ALA A 109 -14.09 1.31 11.59
C ALA A 109 -13.60 0.55 10.34
N ASN A 110 -14.42 -0.37 9.83
CA ASN A 110 -14.12 -1.12 8.63
C ASN A 110 -13.95 -0.21 7.39
N TRP A 111 -14.73 0.87 7.30
CA TRP A 111 -14.63 1.85 6.20
C TRP A 111 -13.29 2.59 6.20
N PHE A 112 -12.75 2.86 7.39
CA PHE A 112 -11.43 3.44 7.56
C PHE A 112 -10.29 2.43 7.33
N GLY A 113 -10.59 1.16 7.09
CA GLY A 113 -9.58 0.10 6.86
C GLY A 113 -9.00 -0.49 8.14
N ILE A 114 -9.67 -0.28 9.28
CA ILE A 114 -9.27 -0.85 10.56
C ILE A 114 -10.13 -2.09 10.78
N ARG A 115 -9.48 -3.25 10.89
CA ARG A 115 -10.15 -4.53 11.17
C ARG A 115 -9.48 -5.22 12.36
N LYS A 116 -10.28 -5.79 13.26
CA LYS A 116 -9.75 -6.64 14.33
C LYS A 116 -9.40 -7.99 13.70
N GLY A 117 -8.11 -8.28 13.63
CA GLY A 117 -7.63 -9.60 13.22
C GLY A 117 -7.48 -10.45 14.45
N TYR A 118 -7.99 -11.68 14.43
CA TYR A 118 -7.57 -12.64 15.45
C TYR A 118 -6.11 -13.00 15.16
N PRO A 119 -5.19 -12.92 16.15
CA PRO A 119 -3.81 -13.28 15.91
C PRO A 119 -3.73 -14.75 15.46
N ASN A 120 -2.84 -15.06 14.52
CA ASN A 120 -2.45 -16.43 14.12
C ASN A 120 -1.82 -17.26 15.28
N LEU A 121 -1.93 -16.80 16.53
CA LEU A 121 -1.45 -17.51 17.72
C LEU A 121 -2.45 -18.57 18.20
N GLY A 122 -3.10 -19.27 17.26
CA GLY A 122 -4.01 -20.39 17.54
C GLY A 122 -3.31 -21.62 18.13
N TYR A 123 -1.98 -21.59 18.30
CA TYR A 123 -1.22 -22.68 18.91
C TYR A 123 -1.05 -22.56 20.44
N ILE A 124 -1.48 -21.47 21.08
CA ILE A 124 -1.44 -21.34 22.55
C ILE A 124 -2.74 -20.74 23.10
N GLN A 125 -3.88 -21.26 22.67
CA GLN A 125 -5.13 -21.11 23.43
C GLN A 125 -5.65 -22.48 23.81
N VAL A 126 -4.87 -23.18 24.65
CA VAL A 126 -5.36 -24.33 25.41
C VAL A 126 -6.42 -23.82 26.38
N GLY A 127 -7.68 -24.11 26.07
CA GLY A 127 -8.75 -24.29 27.03
C GLY A 127 -9.09 -23.10 27.93
N ALA A 128 -9.89 -22.17 27.42
CA ALA A 128 -10.86 -21.48 28.25
C ALA A 128 -12.25 -21.69 27.64
N ARG A 129 -12.92 -22.75 28.08
CA ARG A 129 -14.31 -23.05 27.73
C ARG A 129 -15.19 -22.10 28.55
N THR A 130 -15.78 -21.08 27.94
CA THR A 130 -16.83 -20.27 28.57
C THR A 130 -18.13 -21.08 28.67
N PRO A 131 -18.98 -20.90 29.71
CA PRO A 131 -20.13 -21.76 29.98
C PRO A 131 -21.37 -21.45 29.14
N LEU A 132 -21.30 -20.49 28.23
CA LEU A 132 -22.40 -20.07 27.37
C LEU A 132 -21.98 -20.33 25.92
N GLY A 133 -22.66 -21.27 25.27
CA GLY A 133 -22.33 -21.82 23.94
C GLY A 133 -22.55 -20.86 22.77
N ASP A 134 -22.06 -19.62 22.87
CA ASP A 134 -21.96 -18.73 21.74
C ASP A 134 -20.59 -18.94 21.06
N HIS A 135 -20.63 -19.67 19.94
CA HIS A 135 -19.52 -19.75 19.01
C HIS A 135 -19.31 -18.40 18.32
N VAL A 136 -18.74 -17.41 19.03
CA VAL A 136 -18.14 -16.22 18.41
C VAL A 136 -16.62 -16.40 18.33
N GLY A 137 -16.22 -17.55 17.79
CA GLY A 137 -14.87 -17.76 17.27
C GLY A 137 -14.99 -17.79 15.76
N ALA A 138 -14.49 -16.77 15.07
CA ALA A 138 -14.35 -16.82 13.62
C ALA A 138 -13.39 -17.98 13.28
N VAL A 139 -13.96 -19.13 12.91
CA VAL A 139 -13.20 -20.22 12.31
C VAL A 139 -12.80 -19.75 10.93
N CYS A 140 -11.51 -19.46 10.73
CA CYS A 140 -10.94 -19.23 9.40
C CYS A 140 -11.01 -20.54 8.60
N HIS A 141 -12.13 -20.77 7.91
CA HIS A 141 -12.23 -21.77 6.86
C HIS A 141 -11.64 -21.19 5.58
N GLY A 142 -10.46 -21.67 5.18
CA GLY A 142 -9.91 -21.49 3.84
C GLY A 142 -9.01 -20.27 3.64
N SER A 143 -7.71 -20.53 3.53
CA SER A 143 -6.70 -19.89 2.65
C SER A 143 -6.44 -18.37 2.66
N GLU A 144 -7.18 -17.52 3.37
CA GLU A 144 -6.88 -16.08 3.43
C GLU A 144 -6.95 -15.55 4.87
N CYS A 145 -5.99 -15.96 5.71
CA CYS A 145 -5.70 -15.20 6.93
C CYS A 145 -5.20 -13.80 6.51
N PRO A 146 -5.78 -12.71 7.01
CA PRO A 146 -5.42 -11.38 6.54
C PRO A 146 -3.96 -11.08 6.88
N LEU A 147 -3.14 -10.79 5.86
CA LEU A 147 -1.77 -10.26 5.91
C LEU A 147 -1.73 -8.83 6.51
N HIS A 148 -2.50 -8.58 7.57
CA HIS A 148 -2.99 -7.26 7.95
C HIS A 148 -1.93 -6.22 8.34
N PRO A 149 -0.76 -6.58 8.91
CA PRO A 149 0.35 -5.63 9.10
C PRO A 149 1.48 -5.74 8.05
N GLN A 150 1.53 -6.80 7.24
CA GLN A 150 2.68 -7.05 6.36
C GLN A 150 2.73 -6.08 5.18
N ASN A 151 1.57 -5.75 4.60
CA ASN A 151 1.51 -4.87 3.43
C ASN A 151 1.96 -3.44 3.75
N HIS A 152 1.46 -2.85 4.83
CA HIS A 152 1.85 -1.50 5.28
C HIS A 152 3.31 -1.44 5.74
N LEU A 153 3.83 -2.50 6.36
CA LEU A 153 5.24 -2.58 6.72
C LEU A 153 6.14 -2.61 5.46
N LEU A 154 5.74 -3.35 4.42
CA LEU A 154 6.46 -3.36 3.15
C LEU A 154 6.42 -2.00 2.45
N VAL A 155 5.29 -1.27 2.51
CA VAL A 155 5.25 0.12 2.03
C VAL A 155 6.25 0.99 2.79
N LEU A 156 6.26 0.91 4.12
CA LEU A 156 7.22 1.66 4.94
C LEU A 156 8.68 1.30 4.60
N LEU A 157 8.98 0.01 4.45
CA LEU A 157 10.31 -0.46 4.06
C LEU A 157 10.73 0.05 2.69
N LEU A 158 9.83 0.07 1.71
CA LEU A 158 10.08 0.62 0.38
C LEU A 158 10.32 2.13 0.41
N LEU A 159 9.57 2.87 1.23
CA LEU A 159 9.78 4.31 1.45
C LEU A 159 11.15 4.59 2.11
N VAL A 160 11.52 3.81 3.12
CA VAL A 160 12.84 3.90 3.75
C VAL A 160 13.94 3.57 2.74
N PHE A 161 13.74 2.53 1.93
CA PHE A 161 14.68 2.15 0.89
C PHE A 161 14.87 3.26 -0.16
N GLU A 162 13.79 3.92 -0.60
CA GLU A 162 13.85 5.09 -1.48
C GLU A 162 14.70 6.20 -0.86
N ALA A 163 14.45 6.57 0.40
CA ALA A 163 15.23 7.57 1.11
C ALA A 163 16.71 7.18 1.26
N VAL A 164 17.01 5.90 1.52
CA VAL A 164 18.38 5.38 1.62
C VAL A 164 19.10 5.47 0.27
N VAL A 165 18.45 5.06 -0.82
CA VAL A 165 19.01 5.18 -2.18
C VAL A 165 19.31 6.65 -2.48
N TYR A 166 18.36 7.55 -2.22
CA TYR A 166 18.53 8.99 -2.44
C TYR A 166 19.71 9.57 -1.64
N ARG A 167 19.77 9.29 -0.33
CA ARG A 167 20.85 9.77 0.55
C ARG A 167 22.21 9.23 0.14
N ARG A 168 22.30 7.95 -0.19
CA ARG A 168 23.54 7.33 -0.66
C ARG A 168 24.03 7.95 -1.96
N GLN A 169 23.11 8.25 -2.88
CA GLN A 169 23.40 8.98 -4.11
C GLN A 169 23.96 10.38 -3.83
N GLN A 170 23.32 11.14 -2.95
CA GLN A 170 23.77 12.48 -2.57
C GLN A 170 25.16 12.47 -1.92
N TYR A 171 25.40 11.51 -1.01
CA TYR A 171 26.69 11.35 -0.36
C TYR A 171 27.80 11.05 -1.38
N TYR A 172 27.55 10.10 -2.28
CA TYR A 172 28.50 9.75 -3.35
C TYR A 172 28.84 10.95 -4.24
N ARG A 173 27.84 11.77 -4.62
CA ARG A 173 28.07 12.99 -5.40
C ARG A 173 28.92 14.03 -4.67
N LYS A 174 28.66 14.24 -3.37
CA LYS A 174 29.46 15.16 -2.56
C LYS A 174 30.91 14.71 -2.44
N GLN A 175 31.14 13.41 -2.20
CA GLN A 175 32.47 12.85 -2.05
C GLN A 175 33.31 12.97 -3.33
N HIS A 176 32.69 12.75 -4.49
CA HIS A 176 33.38 12.80 -5.79
C HIS A 176 33.21 14.13 -6.54
N GLN A 177 32.65 15.17 -5.91
CA GLN A 177 32.37 16.47 -6.51
C GLN A 177 31.59 16.39 -7.85
N LEU A 178 30.68 15.43 -7.96
CA LEU A 178 29.89 15.20 -9.17
C LEU A 178 28.64 16.09 -9.17
N VAL A 179 28.40 16.76 -10.29
CA VAL A 179 27.18 17.56 -10.52
C VAL A 179 25.98 16.63 -10.70
N ALA A 180 24.79 17.07 -10.29
CA ALA A 180 23.56 16.33 -10.57
C ALA A 180 23.36 16.30 -12.10
N PRO A 181 23.31 15.11 -12.72
CA PRO A 181 23.15 15.01 -14.17
C PRO A 181 21.82 15.58 -14.63
N VAL A 182 21.88 16.38 -15.70
CA VAL A 182 20.74 17.12 -16.28
C VAL A 182 19.79 16.18 -17.03
N THR A 183 20.30 15.03 -17.47
CA THR A 183 19.55 14.00 -18.22
C THR A 183 19.18 12.80 -17.34
N GLU A 184 17.91 12.40 -17.37
CA GLU A 184 17.40 11.19 -16.71
C GLU A 184 17.74 9.91 -17.49
N THR A 185 18.97 9.80 -18.02
CA THR A 185 19.46 8.63 -18.75
C THR A 185 20.27 7.68 -17.85
N ILE A 186 20.26 6.39 -18.19
CA ILE A 186 20.97 5.33 -17.45
C ILE A 186 22.45 5.28 -17.85
N PHE A 187 22.73 5.46 -19.15
CA PHE A 187 24.08 5.53 -19.71
C PHE A 187 24.30 6.91 -20.36
N GLU A 188 25.20 7.72 -19.80
CA GLU A 188 25.51 9.05 -20.35
C GLU A 188 26.40 8.98 -21.60
N ASP A 189 27.18 7.91 -21.75
CA ASP A 189 28.17 7.75 -22.83
C ASP A 189 27.57 7.43 -24.21
N ILE A 190 26.24 7.29 -24.32
CA ILE A 190 25.58 6.73 -25.51
C ILE A 190 24.65 7.76 -26.13
N SER A 191 25.16 8.36 -27.21
CA SER A 191 24.43 9.28 -28.07
C SER A 191 23.79 8.55 -29.26
N ARG A 192 22.95 9.26 -30.02
CA ARG A 192 22.34 8.75 -31.25
C ARG A 192 23.37 8.28 -32.29
N GLU A 193 24.56 8.87 -32.31
CA GLU A 193 25.65 8.51 -33.23
C GLU A 193 26.24 7.12 -32.96
N HIS A 194 26.12 6.64 -31.72
CA HIS A 194 26.61 5.32 -31.32
C HIS A 194 25.61 4.19 -31.61
N LEU A 195 24.41 4.51 -32.12
CA LEU A 195 23.35 3.54 -32.41
C LEU A 195 23.80 2.51 -33.46
N ASP A 196 24.48 2.98 -34.50
CA ASP A 196 24.80 2.17 -35.69
C ASP A 196 26.15 1.44 -35.58
N GLN A 197 26.88 1.64 -34.48
CA GLN A 197 28.23 1.08 -34.31
C GLN A 197 28.23 -0.39 -33.87
N SER A 198 27.27 -0.81 -33.03
CA SER A 198 27.20 -2.19 -32.54
C SER A 198 25.83 -2.54 -31.94
N LEU A 199 25.49 -3.83 -31.94
CA LEU A 199 24.26 -4.34 -31.32
C LEU A 199 24.18 -4.01 -29.82
N GLY A 200 25.33 -3.99 -29.13
CA GLY A 200 25.41 -3.64 -27.70
C GLY A 200 25.15 -2.15 -27.43
N SER A 201 25.68 -1.26 -28.26
CA SER A 201 25.39 0.18 -28.17
C SER A 201 23.94 0.49 -28.52
N CYS A 202 23.40 -0.21 -29.52
CA CYS A 202 21.99 -0.15 -29.90
C CYS A 202 21.06 -0.55 -28.74
N ALA A 203 21.30 -1.69 -28.08
CA ALA A 203 20.51 -2.12 -26.93
C ALA A 203 20.54 -1.11 -25.77
N LYS A 204 21.69 -0.52 -25.48
CA LYS A 204 21.82 0.51 -24.43
C LYS A 204 21.12 1.83 -24.80
N TYR A 205 21.14 2.23 -26.08
CA TYR A 205 20.37 3.37 -26.56
C TYR A 205 18.87 3.14 -26.41
N PHE A 206 18.38 1.96 -26.79
CA PHE A 206 16.97 1.60 -26.58
C PHE A 206 16.62 1.64 -25.09
N LEU A 207 17.44 1.08 -24.19
CA LEU A 207 17.16 1.16 -22.75
C LEU A 207 17.06 2.60 -22.21
N ASN A 208 17.82 3.55 -22.76
CA ASN A 208 17.73 4.96 -22.38
C ASN A 208 16.50 5.67 -22.97
N TYR A 209 16.17 5.42 -24.23
CA TYR A 209 15.20 6.21 -25.00
C TYR A 209 13.93 5.44 -25.41
N PHE A 210 13.72 4.22 -24.91
CA PHE A 210 12.59 3.37 -25.27
C PHE A 210 11.27 4.13 -25.10
N TYR A 211 10.99 4.63 -23.90
CA TYR A 211 9.77 5.38 -23.56
C TYR A 211 9.70 6.77 -24.21
N TYR A 212 10.84 7.33 -24.63
CA TYR A 212 10.85 8.62 -25.32
C TYR A 212 10.44 8.46 -26.80
N LYS A 213 10.74 7.30 -27.40
CA LYS A 213 10.53 7.04 -28.82
C LYS A 213 9.25 6.25 -29.12
N PHE A 214 8.86 5.34 -28.24
CA PHE A 214 7.65 4.51 -28.32
C PHE A 214 6.72 4.86 -27.16
#